data_AF-A0A7C4E3B9-F1
#
_entry.id   AF-A0A7C4E3B9-F1
#
_cell.length_a   1.000
_cell.length_b   1.000
_cell.length_c   1.000
_cell.angle_alpha   90.00
_cell.angle_beta   90.00
_cell.angle_gamma   90.00
#
_symmetry.space_group_name_H-M   'P 1'
#
loop_
_entity.id
_entity.type
_entity.pdbx_description
1 polymer ?
#
loop_
_entity_poly.entity_id
_entity_poly.type
_entity_poly.pdbx_seq_one_letter_code
_entity_poly.pdbx_strand_id
1 'polypeptide(L)'
;MSVDDYVVKALLSGFPFLREVRDYVAQQGLRLEDFEGNNEYLEVAVRRVEEALRRWPARRLQPLETSDLEIFSHPLAMALVAMLDSPFAKRRFAAYEAERYATMLKNIREEQAKVVAYVMSEVLGMRIREGQPPHEFWIHFVDYLKHATPLNEPRFKLVNRILDKGYVAVTRSEAITLVKNGLEKLIHQRLEKMGSLTPPPFLEKQVERLRKLLESVHQREAAPSVRLDPDKWPPCMQALRKRLLAGEPVSHFGNFAAAAFMLRIGMTVDEVVNIYSQRGDFDPKIARYQVEHIAGLKGSRTKYSVPRCATMQTHGLCIEEGRLCGGVKTPLQFYKRVRAGVRNERSGANASPSGQT
;
A
#
# COMPACT_ATOMS: atom_id res chain seq x y z
N MET A 1 -32.14 -7.69 -23.88
CA MET A 1 -30.75 -7.39 -23.48
C MET A 1 -30.15 -6.53 -24.58
N SER A 2 -29.57 -5.37 -24.25
CA SER A 2 -28.97 -4.49 -25.26
C SER A 2 -27.64 -5.06 -25.75
N VAL A 3 -27.17 -4.64 -26.93
CA VAL A 3 -25.83 -5.04 -27.46
C VAL A 3 -24.71 -4.62 -26.49
N ASP A 4 -24.91 -3.51 -25.77
CA ASP A 4 -23.98 -3.00 -24.76
C ASP A 4 -23.85 -3.95 -23.56
N ASP A 5 -24.94 -4.57 -23.10
CA ASP A 5 -24.91 -5.53 -21.99
C ASP A 5 -24.06 -6.76 -22.34
N TYR A 6 -24.10 -7.23 -23.59
CA TYR A 6 -23.32 -8.38 -24.02
C TYR A 6 -21.82 -8.09 -23.99
N VAL A 7 -21.41 -6.91 -24.46
CA VAL A 7 -20.00 -6.47 -24.45
C VAL A 7 -19.51 -6.27 -23.03
N VAL A 8 -20.31 -5.68 -22.14
CA VAL A 8 -19.95 -5.52 -20.72
C VAL A 8 -19.75 -6.88 -20.06
N LYS A 9 -20.66 -7.83 -20.29
CA LYS A 9 -20.56 -9.18 -19.72
C LYS A 9 -19.36 -9.96 -20.25
N ALA A 10 -19.05 -9.86 -21.55
CA ALA A 10 -17.86 -10.51 -22.12
C ALA A 10 -16.56 -9.99 -21.47
N LEU A 11 -16.46 -8.67 -21.27
CA LEU A 11 -15.29 -8.02 -20.64
C LEU A 11 -15.15 -8.33 -19.14
N LEU A 12 -16.25 -8.69 -18.47
CA LEU A 12 -16.29 -9.04 -17.06
C LEU A 12 -16.44 -10.55 -16.80
N SER A 13 -16.26 -11.39 -17.82
CA SER A 13 -16.44 -12.85 -17.71
C SER A 13 -15.55 -13.49 -16.64
N GLY A 14 -14.35 -12.95 -16.41
CA GLY A 14 -13.44 -13.36 -15.32
C GLY A 14 -13.67 -12.66 -13.97
N PHE A 15 -14.75 -11.89 -13.80
CA PHE A 15 -14.98 -11.08 -12.59
C PHE A 15 -15.89 -11.80 -11.57
N PRO A 16 -15.33 -12.33 -10.46
CA PRO A 16 -16.03 -13.28 -9.59
C PRO A 16 -17.12 -12.67 -8.71
N PHE A 17 -17.29 -11.35 -8.74
CA PHE A 17 -18.37 -10.68 -7.99
C PHE A 17 -19.63 -10.48 -8.80
N LEU A 18 -19.59 -10.73 -10.12
CA LEU A 18 -20.80 -10.72 -10.93
C LEU A 18 -21.77 -11.79 -10.46
N ARG A 19 -23.06 -11.43 -10.43
CA ARG A 19 -24.11 -12.35 -10.01
C ARG A 19 -24.10 -13.60 -10.89
N GLU A 20 -23.96 -13.46 -12.20
CA GLU A 20 -23.94 -14.56 -13.15
C GLU A 20 -22.75 -15.49 -12.93
N VAL A 21 -21.57 -14.95 -12.65
CA VAL A 21 -20.37 -15.74 -12.36
C VAL A 21 -20.55 -16.49 -11.03
N ARG A 22 -21.15 -15.84 -10.03
CA ARG A 22 -21.46 -16.49 -8.74
C ARG A 22 -22.50 -17.60 -8.90
N ASP A 23 -23.53 -17.36 -9.69
CA ASP A 23 -24.60 -18.33 -9.96
C ASP A 23 -24.04 -19.51 -10.76
N TYR A 24 -23.17 -19.26 -11.74
CA TYR A 24 -22.44 -20.29 -12.48
C TYR A 24 -21.59 -21.17 -11.56
N VAL A 25 -20.77 -20.55 -10.69
CA VAL A 25 -19.95 -21.30 -9.71
C VAL A 25 -20.83 -22.10 -8.75
N ALA A 26 -21.94 -21.53 -8.28
CA ALA A 26 -22.86 -22.22 -7.38
C ALA A 26 -23.57 -23.41 -8.05
N GLN A 27 -23.94 -23.29 -9.32
CA GLN A 27 -24.57 -24.36 -10.10
C GLN A 27 -23.66 -25.57 -10.31
N GLN A 28 -22.34 -25.37 -10.40
CA GLN A 28 -21.40 -26.48 -10.50
C GLN A 28 -21.35 -27.34 -9.23
N GLY A 29 -21.85 -26.84 -8.08
CA GLY A 29 -21.94 -27.61 -6.85
C GLY A 29 -20.60 -28.06 -6.28
N LEU A 30 -19.49 -27.47 -6.73
CA LEU A 30 -18.14 -27.88 -6.39
C LEU A 30 -17.90 -27.76 -4.88
N ARG A 31 -17.43 -28.86 -4.30
CA ARG A 31 -16.94 -28.95 -2.93
C ARG A 31 -15.42 -28.90 -2.91
N LEU A 32 -14.84 -28.72 -1.72
CA LEU A 32 -13.38 -28.71 -1.60
C LEU A 32 -12.78 -30.05 -2.03
N GLU A 33 -13.47 -31.15 -1.73
CA GLU A 33 -13.05 -32.52 -2.04
C GLU A 33 -12.91 -32.76 -3.56
N ASP A 34 -13.64 -32.01 -4.40
CA ASP A 34 -13.56 -32.12 -5.86
C ASP A 34 -12.21 -31.62 -6.43
N PHE A 35 -11.37 -31.00 -5.59
CA PHE A 35 -10.02 -30.55 -5.95
C PHE A 35 -8.91 -31.49 -5.44
N GLU A 36 -9.25 -32.63 -4.86
CA GLU A 36 -8.29 -33.65 -4.43
C GLU A 36 -7.61 -34.32 -5.65
N GLY A 37 -6.27 -34.42 -5.66
CA GLY A 37 -5.52 -35.10 -6.74
C GLY A 37 -4.62 -34.23 -7.63
N ASN A 38 -4.40 -32.96 -7.28
CA ASN A 38 -3.60 -31.95 -8.00
C ASN A 38 -4.26 -31.39 -9.28
N ASN A 39 -5.38 -30.72 -9.06
CA ASN A 39 -6.09 -29.97 -10.10
C ASN A 39 -5.45 -28.58 -10.32
N GLU A 40 -5.31 -28.16 -11.58
CA GLU A 40 -4.76 -26.87 -12.01
C GLU A 40 -5.39 -25.67 -11.27
N TYR A 41 -6.69 -25.74 -10.94
CA TYR A 41 -7.38 -24.70 -10.14
C TYR A 41 -6.73 -24.46 -8.77
N LEU A 42 -6.27 -25.53 -8.09
CA LEU A 42 -5.64 -25.42 -6.79
C LEU A 42 -4.27 -24.79 -6.88
N GLU A 43 -3.47 -25.13 -7.90
CA GLU A 43 -2.17 -24.53 -8.12
C GLU A 43 -2.30 -23.02 -8.40
N VAL A 44 -3.27 -22.63 -9.23
CA VAL A 44 -3.58 -21.22 -9.51
C VAL A 44 -4.05 -20.51 -8.24
N ALA A 45 -4.93 -21.13 -7.44
CA ALA A 45 -5.41 -20.55 -6.18
C ALA A 45 -4.28 -20.35 -5.16
N VAL A 46 -3.39 -21.34 -5.00
CA VAL A 46 -2.22 -21.22 -4.10
C VAL A 46 -1.31 -20.09 -4.59
N ARG A 47 -0.99 -20.04 -5.88
CA ARG A 47 -0.15 -18.97 -6.46
C ARG A 47 -0.76 -17.58 -6.21
N ARG A 48 -2.07 -17.45 -6.39
CA ARG A 48 -2.83 -16.22 -6.12
C ARG A 48 -2.68 -15.76 -4.68
N VAL A 49 -2.76 -16.67 -3.71
CA VAL A 49 -2.53 -16.35 -2.29
C VAL A 49 -1.06 -16.00 -2.03
N GLU A 50 -0.11 -16.74 -2.60
CA GLU A 50 1.32 -16.45 -2.45
C GLU A 50 1.70 -15.05 -2.94
N GLU A 51 1.17 -14.66 -4.10
CA GLU A 51 1.38 -13.33 -4.66
C GLU A 51 0.77 -12.22 -3.80
N ALA A 52 -0.42 -12.47 -3.25
CA ALA A 52 -1.09 -11.54 -2.35
C ALA A 52 -0.35 -11.32 -1.02
N LEU A 53 0.24 -12.38 -0.47
CA LEU A 53 1.03 -12.32 0.77
C LEU A 53 2.39 -11.66 0.56
N ARG A 54 2.98 -11.80 -0.62
CA ARG A 54 4.25 -11.16 -0.97
C ARG A 54 4.07 -9.66 -1.22
N ARG A 55 5.19 -8.92 -1.18
CA ARG A 55 5.19 -7.50 -1.54
C ARG A 55 5.08 -7.36 -3.06
N TRP A 56 3.94 -6.86 -3.53
CA TRP A 56 3.68 -6.65 -4.95
C TRP A 56 3.76 -5.15 -5.30
N PRO A 57 4.52 -4.75 -6.33
CA PRO A 57 4.37 -3.42 -6.93
C PRO A 57 3.20 -3.46 -7.93
N ALA A 58 2.39 -2.40 -7.98
CA ALA A 58 1.22 -2.31 -8.88
C ALA A 58 1.52 -2.60 -10.37
N ARG A 59 2.78 -2.43 -10.83
CA ARG A 59 3.20 -2.73 -12.22
C ARG A 59 3.44 -4.22 -12.51
N ARG A 60 3.39 -5.11 -11.52
CA ARG A 60 3.62 -6.55 -11.70
C ARG A 60 2.36 -7.40 -11.63
N LEU A 61 1.18 -6.79 -11.56
CA LEU A 61 -0.08 -7.53 -11.56
C LEU A 61 -0.38 -8.03 -12.96
N GLN A 62 -0.50 -9.35 -13.12
CA GLN A 62 -0.91 -9.94 -14.38
C GLN A 62 -2.38 -9.55 -14.67
N PRO A 63 -2.71 -9.21 -15.93
CA PRO A 63 -4.10 -9.04 -16.35
C PRO A 63 -4.93 -10.27 -15.99
N LEU A 64 -6.22 -10.07 -15.72
CA LEU A 64 -7.16 -11.17 -15.56
C LEU A 64 -7.33 -11.87 -16.93
N GLU A 65 -7.01 -13.16 -16.97
CA GLU A 65 -7.36 -13.99 -18.11
C GLU A 65 -8.81 -14.48 -17.95
N THR A 66 -9.58 -14.45 -19.03
CA THR A 66 -10.95 -14.96 -19.05
C THR A 66 -10.89 -16.47 -19.25
N SER A 67 -10.74 -17.20 -18.16
CA SER A 67 -10.73 -18.66 -18.13
C SER A 67 -11.51 -19.19 -16.93
N ASP A 68 -12.06 -20.40 -17.04
CA ASP A 68 -12.66 -21.11 -15.91
C ASP A 68 -11.65 -21.19 -14.74
N LEU A 69 -10.36 -21.33 -15.04
CA LEU A 69 -9.27 -21.33 -14.06
C LEU A 69 -9.28 -20.07 -13.19
N GLU A 70 -9.46 -18.89 -13.77
CA GLU A 70 -9.50 -17.63 -13.02
C GLU A 70 -10.77 -17.50 -12.17
N ILE A 71 -11.90 -18.01 -12.68
CA ILE A 71 -13.21 -17.98 -12.00
C ILE A 71 -13.20 -18.89 -10.77
N PHE A 72 -12.81 -20.16 -10.91
CA PHE A 72 -12.83 -21.14 -9.83
C PHE A 72 -11.66 -21.00 -8.86
N SER A 73 -10.52 -20.45 -9.29
CA SER A 73 -9.40 -20.21 -8.38
C SER A 73 -9.67 -19.11 -7.34
N HIS A 74 -10.57 -18.15 -7.62
CA HIS A 74 -10.91 -17.09 -6.67
C HIS A 74 -11.58 -17.61 -5.39
N PRO A 75 -12.70 -18.36 -5.43
CA PRO A 75 -13.32 -18.90 -4.22
C PRO A 75 -12.40 -19.89 -3.50
N LEU A 76 -11.61 -20.68 -4.24
CA LEU A 76 -10.62 -21.58 -3.62
C LEU A 76 -9.51 -20.80 -2.90
N ALA A 77 -9.01 -19.71 -3.48
CA ALA A 77 -8.06 -18.83 -2.81
C ALA A 77 -8.65 -18.15 -1.57
N MET A 78 -9.94 -17.75 -1.61
CA MET A 78 -10.64 -17.25 -0.43
C MET A 78 -10.71 -18.31 0.69
N ALA A 79 -11.01 -19.56 0.34
CA ALA A 79 -11.03 -20.67 1.31
C ALA A 79 -9.63 -20.90 1.92
N LEU A 80 -8.57 -20.94 1.09
CA LEU A 80 -7.19 -21.06 1.56
C LEU A 80 -6.81 -19.92 2.54
N VAL A 81 -7.18 -18.67 2.23
CA VAL A 81 -6.92 -17.52 3.11
C VAL A 81 -7.70 -17.62 4.42
N ALA A 82 -8.95 -18.12 4.39
CA ALA A 82 -9.72 -18.38 5.60
C ALA A 82 -9.08 -19.48 6.47
N MET A 83 -8.46 -20.50 5.87
CA MET A 83 -7.72 -21.57 6.58
C MET A 83 -6.41 -21.11 7.23
N LEU A 84 -5.87 -19.95 6.81
CA LEU A 84 -4.70 -19.33 7.46
C LEU A 84 -5.04 -18.64 8.77
N ASP A 85 -6.32 -18.34 9.00
CA ASP A 85 -6.83 -17.68 10.21
C ASP A 85 -6.03 -16.46 10.67
N SER A 86 -5.64 -15.62 9.71
CA SER A 86 -4.81 -14.43 9.96
C SER A 86 -5.51 -13.16 9.45
N PRO A 87 -5.84 -12.21 10.35
CA PRO A 87 -6.39 -10.90 9.95
C PRO A 87 -5.46 -10.13 9.00
N PHE A 88 -4.14 -10.36 9.10
CA PHE A 88 -3.18 -9.78 8.16
C PHE A 88 -3.33 -10.39 6.77
N ALA A 89 -3.40 -11.72 6.67
CA ALA A 89 -3.59 -12.42 5.40
C ALA A 89 -4.90 -12.02 4.72
N LYS A 90 -6.01 -11.96 5.48
CA LYS A 90 -7.32 -11.54 4.96
C LYS A 90 -7.28 -10.12 4.37
N ARG A 91 -6.68 -9.16 5.09
CA ARG A 91 -6.53 -7.77 4.61
C ARG A 91 -5.63 -7.68 3.38
N ARG A 92 -4.49 -8.38 3.39
CA ARG A 92 -3.55 -8.40 2.26
C ARG A 92 -4.15 -8.99 1.00
N PHE A 93 -4.85 -10.10 1.14
CA PHE A 93 -5.54 -10.75 0.02
C PHE A 93 -6.60 -9.84 -0.59
N ALA A 94 -7.45 -9.23 0.24
CA ALA A 94 -8.47 -8.29 -0.23
C ALA A 94 -7.87 -7.11 -1.00
N ALA A 95 -6.78 -6.50 -0.50
CA ALA A 95 -6.12 -5.38 -1.15
C ALA A 95 -5.44 -5.77 -2.48
N TYR A 96 -4.79 -6.93 -2.52
CA TYR A 96 -4.15 -7.45 -3.74
C TYR A 96 -5.19 -7.72 -4.84
N GLU A 97 -6.26 -8.44 -4.51
CA GLU A 97 -7.32 -8.76 -5.46
C GLU A 97 -8.02 -7.49 -5.96
N ALA A 98 -8.35 -6.56 -5.06
CA ALA A 98 -8.92 -5.28 -5.45
C ALA A 98 -8.04 -4.51 -6.45
N GLU A 99 -6.71 -4.49 -6.27
CA GLU A 99 -5.82 -3.85 -7.23
C GLU A 99 -5.72 -4.62 -8.56
N ARG A 100 -5.80 -5.96 -8.57
CA ARG A 100 -5.89 -6.73 -9.82
C ARG A 100 -7.12 -6.33 -10.62
N TYR A 101 -8.27 -6.27 -9.97
CA TYR A 101 -9.51 -5.85 -10.61
C TYR A 101 -9.46 -4.40 -11.10
N ALA A 102 -8.91 -3.49 -10.28
CA ALA A 102 -8.71 -2.11 -10.71
C ALA A 102 -7.76 -1.99 -11.91
N THR A 103 -6.73 -2.84 -11.99
CA THR A 103 -5.79 -2.90 -13.12
C THR A 103 -6.48 -3.41 -14.39
N MET A 104 -7.30 -4.47 -14.28
CA MET A 104 -8.13 -4.92 -15.40
C MET A 104 -9.05 -3.81 -15.89
N LEU A 105 -9.78 -3.13 -14.99
CA LEU A 105 -10.67 -2.03 -15.38
C LEU A 105 -9.92 -0.87 -16.04
N LYS A 106 -8.69 -0.55 -15.60
CA LYS A 106 -7.85 0.48 -16.26
C LYS A 106 -7.51 0.11 -17.70
N ASN A 107 -7.25 -1.17 -17.97
CA ASN A 107 -6.85 -1.67 -19.28
C ASN A 107 -8.01 -1.79 -20.28
N ILE A 108 -9.25 -1.76 -19.80
CA ILE A 108 -10.44 -1.63 -20.67
C ILE A 108 -10.40 -0.26 -21.37
N ARG A 109 -10.81 -0.22 -22.63
CA ARG A 109 -10.77 1.00 -23.46
C ARG A 109 -11.72 2.08 -22.92
N GLU A 110 -11.42 3.35 -23.19
CA GLU A 110 -12.18 4.48 -22.62
C GLU A 110 -13.63 4.52 -23.13
N GLU A 111 -13.85 4.15 -24.39
CA GLU A 111 -15.19 4.02 -24.98
C GLU A 111 -16.09 2.98 -24.29
N GLN A 112 -15.51 2.12 -23.44
CA GLN A 112 -16.20 1.09 -22.67
C GLN A 112 -16.41 1.52 -21.20
N ALA A 113 -16.59 2.82 -20.95
CA ALA A 113 -16.86 3.39 -19.61
C ALA A 113 -18.04 2.71 -18.87
N LYS A 114 -19.03 2.20 -19.62
CA LYS A 114 -20.17 1.43 -19.09
C LYS A 114 -19.77 0.23 -18.24
N VAL A 115 -18.60 -0.37 -18.48
CA VAL A 115 -18.10 -1.48 -17.65
C VAL A 115 -17.85 -1.04 -16.21
N VAL A 116 -17.25 0.15 -16.02
CA VAL A 116 -17.01 0.69 -14.67
C VAL A 116 -18.34 1.07 -14.01
N ALA A 117 -19.28 1.63 -14.78
CA ALA A 117 -20.65 1.91 -14.33
C ALA A 117 -21.32 0.64 -13.78
N TYR A 118 -21.27 -0.44 -14.55
CA TYR A 118 -21.87 -1.73 -14.21
C TYR A 118 -21.30 -2.32 -12.92
N VAL A 119 -19.97 -2.27 -12.73
CA VAL A 119 -19.36 -2.74 -11.47
C VAL A 119 -19.80 -1.85 -10.29
N MET A 120 -19.91 -0.53 -10.47
CA MET A 120 -20.40 0.34 -9.40
C MET A 120 -21.86 0.05 -9.02
N SER A 121 -22.76 -0.13 -10.00
CA SER A 121 -24.18 -0.38 -9.72
C SER A 121 -24.44 -1.82 -9.28
N GLU A 122 -24.07 -2.81 -10.07
CA GLU A 122 -24.50 -4.21 -9.90
C GLU A 122 -23.71 -4.94 -8.81
N VAL A 123 -22.45 -4.55 -8.59
CA VAL A 123 -21.56 -5.25 -7.64
C VAL A 123 -21.49 -4.49 -6.32
N LEU A 124 -21.35 -3.16 -6.37
CA LEU A 124 -21.18 -2.33 -5.19
C LEU A 124 -22.48 -1.65 -4.71
N GLY A 125 -23.56 -1.75 -5.49
CA GLY A 125 -24.87 -1.19 -5.13
C GLY A 125 -24.89 0.33 -5.10
N MET A 126 -24.02 0.99 -5.89
CA MET A 126 -23.95 2.45 -5.93
C MET A 126 -25.03 3.03 -6.83
N ARG A 127 -25.67 4.12 -6.41
CA ARG A 127 -26.56 4.92 -7.26
C ARG A 127 -25.71 5.83 -8.14
N ILE A 128 -25.76 5.57 -9.44
CA ILE A 128 -24.98 6.29 -10.44
C ILE A 128 -25.88 6.93 -11.50
N ARG A 129 -25.43 8.03 -12.09
CA ARG A 129 -25.96 8.60 -13.33
C ARG A 129 -24.81 8.72 -14.34
N GLU A 130 -25.12 8.54 -15.61
CA GLU A 130 -24.17 8.77 -16.69
C GLU A 130 -23.91 10.27 -16.84
N GLY A 131 -22.66 10.63 -17.10
CA GLY A 131 -22.22 11.99 -17.40
C GLY A 131 -21.53 12.07 -18.75
N GLN A 132 -20.78 13.15 -18.94
CA GLN A 132 -19.98 13.41 -20.14
C GLN A 132 -18.56 13.77 -19.72
N PRO A 133 -17.53 13.48 -20.53
CA PRO A 133 -16.16 13.87 -20.23
C PRO A 133 -16.06 15.37 -19.85
N PRO A 134 -15.28 15.74 -18.83
CA PRO A 134 -14.34 14.88 -18.09
C PRO A 134 -14.97 14.08 -16.93
N HIS A 135 -16.28 14.21 -16.67
CA HIS A 135 -16.98 13.55 -15.57
C HIS A 135 -18.00 12.56 -16.09
N GLU A 136 -17.52 11.38 -16.47
CA GLU A 136 -18.35 10.31 -17.06
C GLU A 136 -19.33 9.71 -16.06
N PHE A 137 -19.11 9.91 -14.76
CA PHE A 137 -19.91 9.32 -13.69
C PHE A 137 -20.37 10.37 -12.67
N TRP A 138 -21.62 10.23 -12.25
CA TRP A 138 -22.22 10.98 -11.15
C TRP A 138 -22.67 10.00 -10.08
N ILE A 139 -22.08 10.04 -8.88
CA ILE A 139 -22.34 9.05 -7.81
C ILE A 139 -23.10 9.74 -6.68
N HIS A 140 -24.20 9.15 -6.20
CA HIS A 140 -24.94 9.72 -5.07
C HIS A 140 -24.01 9.90 -3.87
N PHE A 141 -24.06 11.06 -3.21
CA PHE A 141 -23.03 11.48 -2.24
C PHE A 141 -22.85 10.50 -1.07
N VAL A 142 -23.91 9.80 -0.65
CA VAL A 142 -23.84 8.75 0.38
C VAL A 142 -22.97 7.58 -0.07
N ASP A 143 -23.14 7.13 -1.31
CA ASP A 143 -22.39 5.99 -1.86
C ASP A 143 -20.95 6.43 -2.16
N TYR A 144 -20.76 7.66 -2.64
CA TYR A 144 -19.44 8.27 -2.80
C TYR A 144 -18.66 8.27 -1.48
N LEU A 145 -19.24 8.85 -0.41
CA LEU A 145 -18.59 8.94 0.91
C LEU A 145 -18.23 7.56 1.46
N LYS A 146 -19.14 6.58 1.34
CA LYS A 146 -18.92 5.19 1.80
C LYS A 146 -17.62 4.58 1.25
N HIS A 147 -17.22 4.94 0.04
CA HIS A 147 -16.03 4.41 -0.64
C HIS A 147 -14.85 5.39 -0.68
N ALA A 148 -15.11 6.69 -0.52
CA ALA A 148 -14.12 7.76 -0.54
C ALA A 148 -13.50 8.06 0.83
N THR A 149 -14.22 7.89 1.96
CA THR A 149 -13.71 8.23 3.29
C THR A 149 -12.38 7.57 3.66
N PRO A 150 -12.11 6.29 3.32
CA PRO A 150 -10.81 5.67 3.57
C PRO A 150 -9.66 6.29 2.74
N LEU A 151 -9.98 6.99 1.64
CA LEU A 151 -9.00 7.67 0.80
C LEU A 151 -8.64 9.00 1.47
N ASN A 152 -7.53 9.01 2.21
CA ASN A 152 -7.00 10.23 2.82
C ASN A 152 -6.31 11.15 1.78
N GLU A 153 -6.90 11.32 0.59
CA GLU A 153 -6.41 12.22 -0.45
C GLU A 153 -7.36 13.43 -0.58
N PRO A 154 -6.84 14.67 -0.63
CA PRO A 154 -7.68 15.87 -0.76
C PRO A 154 -8.67 15.83 -1.92
N ARG A 155 -8.29 15.22 -3.06
CA ARG A 155 -9.16 15.10 -4.25
C ARG A 155 -10.43 14.27 -4.03
N PHE A 156 -10.46 13.40 -3.02
CA PHE A 156 -11.64 12.59 -2.68
C PHE A 156 -12.47 13.18 -1.52
N LYS A 157 -12.03 14.29 -0.92
CA LYS A 157 -12.81 14.96 0.13
C LYS A 157 -14.01 15.64 -0.52
N LEU A 158 -15.21 15.38 0.00
CA LEU A 158 -16.47 15.93 -0.54
C LEU A 158 -16.45 17.45 -0.70
N VAL A 159 -15.81 18.17 0.23
CA VAL A 159 -15.64 19.63 0.19
C VAL A 159 -14.88 20.14 -1.04
N ASN A 160 -14.13 19.26 -1.71
CA ASN A 160 -13.35 19.56 -2.92
C ASN A 160 -14.00 18.98 -4.19
N ARG A 161 -15.30 18.66 -4.16
CA ARG A 161 -16.01 18.02 -5.28
C ARG A 161 -17.14 18.90 -5.82
N ILE A 162 -17.44 18.71 -7.10
CA ILE A 162 -18.68 19.20 -7.72
C ILE A 162 -19.83 18.30 -7.27
N LEU A 163 -20.84 18.90 -6.65
CA LEU A 163 -22.06 18.24 -6.18
C LEU A 163 -23.26 18.90 -6.87
N ASP A 164 -24.02 18.13 -7.64
CA ASP A 164 -25.27 18.57 -8.26
C ASP A 164 -26.40 17.63 -7.88
N LYS A 165 -27.51 18.18 -7.35
CA LYS A 165 -28.73 17.44 -7.00
C LYS A 165 -28.48 16.14 -6.20
N GLY A 166 -27.50 16.16 -5.29
CA GLY A 166 -27.12 15.01 -4.46
C GLY A 166 -26.12 14.04 -5.09
N TYR A 167 -25.57 14.33 -6.27
CA TYR A 167 -24.61 13.49 -6.97
C TYR A 167 -23.26 14.19 -7.14
N VAL A 168 -22.20 13.45 -6.88
CA VAL A 168 -20.82 13.90 -6.97
C VAL A 168 -20.29 13.57 -8.36
N ALA A 169 -19.74 14.56 -9.08
CA ALA A 169 -19.10 14.36 -10.37
C ALA A 169 -17.78 13.60 -10.18
N VAL A 170 -17.52 12.57 -10.98
CA VAL A 170 -16.40 11.65 -10.85
C VAL A 170 -15.84 11.28 -12.22
N THR A 171 -14.53 11.41 -12.40
CA THR A 171 -13.83 10.95 -13.61
C THR A 171 -13.70 9.43 -13.63
N ARG A 172 -13.48 8.81 -14.79
CA ARG A 172 -13.18 7.37 -14.90
C ARG A 172 -12.06 6.89 -13.98
N SER A 173 -10.97 7.65 -13.91
CA SER A 173 -9.82 7.29 -13.06
C SER A 173 -10.16 7.25 -11.56
N GLU A 174 -11.03 8.17 -11.13
CA GLU A 174 -11.52 8.28 -9.76
C GLU A 174 -12.56 7.20 -9.47
N ALA A 175 -13.46 6.92 -10.42
CA ALA A 175 -14.44 5.85 -10.32
C ALA A 175 -13.75 4.49 -10.12
N ILE A 176 -12.69 4.19 -10.89
CA ILE A 176 -11.89 2.97 -10.70
C ILE A 176 -11.25 2.92 -9.30
N THR A 177 -10.82 4.07 -8.77
CA THR A 177 -10.26 4.14 -7.41
C THR A 177 -11.31 3.85 -6.34
N LEU A 178 -12.54 4.38 -6.51
CA LEU A 178 -13.67 4.09 -5.62
C LEU A 178 -14.11 2.62 -5.71
N VAL A 179 -14.16 2.07 -6.93
CA VAL A 179 -14.43 0.64 -7.17
C VAL A 179 -13.40 -0.22 -6.46
N LYS A 180 -12.10 0.10 -6.59
CA LYS A 180 -11.02 -0.62 -5.89
C LYS A 180 -11.29 -0.71 -4.38
N ASN A 181 -11.55 0.43 -3.75
CA ASN A 181 -11.84 0.47 -2.32
C ASN A 181 -13.12 -0.29 -1.94
N GLY A 182 -14.15 -0.21 -2.79
CA GLY A 182 -15.38 -0.97 -2.61
C GLY A 182 -15.15 -2.48 -2.66
N LEU A 183 -14.37 -2.95 -3.64
CA LEU A 183 -14.02 -4.36 -3.79
C LEU A 183 -13.13 -4.86 -2.66
N GLU A 184 -12.14 -4.08 -2.23
CA GLU A 184 -11.30 -4.42 -1.07
C GLU A 184 -12.16 -4.64 0.17
N LYS A 185 -13.07 -3.70 0.46
CA LYS A 185 -14.01 -3.83 1.58
C LYS A 185 -14.93 -5.04 1.42
N LEU A 186 -15.47 -5.27 0.22
CA LEU A 186 -16.37 -6.40 -0.07
C LEU A 186 -15.68 -7.75 0.14
N ILE A 187 -14.47 -7.93 -0.40
CA ILE A 187 -13.69 -9.17 -0.28
C ILE A 187 -13.34 -9.41 1.18
N HIS A 188 -12.85 -8.37 1.87
CA HIS A 188 -12.50 -8.49 3.28
C HIS A 188 -13.71 -8.88 4.13
N GLN A 189 -14.87 -8.24 3.93
CA GLN A 189 -16.11 -8.60 4.64
C GLN A 189 -16.57 -10.03 4.37
N ARG A 190 -16.39 -10.54 3.15
CA ARG A 190 -16.69 -11.94 2.83
C ARG A 190 -15.73 -12.90 3.56
N LEU A 191 -14.44 -12.59 3.61
CA LEU A 191 -13.45 -13.37 4.37
C LEU A 191 -13.69 -13.35 5.89
N GLU A 192 -14.19 -12.24 6.44
CA GLU A 192 -14.61 -12.18 7.83
C GLU A 192 -15.85 -13.07 8.08
N LYS A 193 -16.85 -13.02 7.19
CA LYS A 193 -18.04 -13.88 7.28
C LYS A 193 -17.74 -15.37 7.14
N MET A 194 -16.75 -15.74 6.32
CA MET A 194 -16.28 -17.12 6.21
C MET A 194 -15.65 -17.65 7.51
N GLY A 195 -15.18 -16.74 8.38
CA GLY A 195 -14.55 -17.12 9.65
C GLY A 195 -13.20 -17.82 9.45
N SER A 196 -12.94 -18.80 10.32
CA SER A 196 -11.79 -19.70 10.27
C SER A 196 -12.27 -21.05 9.76
N LEU A 197 -11.53 -21.64 8.81
CA LEU A 197 -11.84 -22.94 8.22
C LEU A 197 -10.76 -23.94 8.58
N THR A 198 -11.16 -25.17 8.90
CA THR A 198 -10.20 -26.27 9.09
C THR A 198 -9.77 -26.82 7.72
N PRO A 199 -8.45 -26.93 7.44
CA PRO A 199 -8.00 -27.52 6.20
C PRO A 199 -8.30 -29.03 6.16
N PRO A 200 -8.89 -29.55 5.06
CA PRO A 200 -8.99 -31.00 4.85
C PRO A 200 -7.60 -31.61 4.59
N PRO A 201 -7.41 -32.94 4.79
CA PRO A 201 -6.09 -33.59 4.72
C PRO A 201 -5.31 -33.29 3.43
N PHE A 202 -5.98 -33.28 2.28
CA PHE A 202 -5.33 -33.04 0.98
C PHE A 202 -4.83 -31.59 0.78
N LEU A 203 -5.27 -30.63 1.61
CA LEU A 203 -4.83 -29.23 1.59
C LEU A 203 -3.83 -28.87 2.68
N GLU A 204 -3.61 -29.75 3.67
CA GLU A 204 -2.74 -29.45 4.82
C GLU A 204 -1.34 -29.01 4.39
N LYS A 205 -0.75 -29.70 3.41
CA LYS A 205 0.59 -29.38 2.89
C LYS A 205 0.65 -27.97 2.27
N GLN A 206 -0.38 -27.57 1.54
CA GLN A 206 -0.49 -26.30 0.84
C GLN A 206 -0.74 -25.17 1.84
N VAL A 207 -1.65 -25.37 2.80
CA VAL A 207 -1.92 -24.42 3.87
C VAL A 207 -0.69 -24.23 4.74
N GLU A 208 0.04 -25.30 5.08
CA GLU A 208 1.27 -25.21 5.87
C GLU A 208 2.38 -24.47 5.12
N ARG A 209 2.52 -24.69 3.80
CA ARG A 209 3.41 -23.88 2.96
C ARG A 209 3.04 -22.40 3.01
N LEU A 210 1.75 -22.06 2.93
CA LEU A 210 1.27 -20.69 3.00
C LEU A 210 1.46 -20.08 4.40
N ARG A 211 1.31 -20.86 5.48
CA ARG A 211 1.61 -20.43 6.86
C ARG A 211 3.08 -20.09 7.01
N LYS A 212 4.00 -20.93 6.52
CA LYS A 212 5.44 -20.64 6.50
C LYS A 212 5.76 -19.38 5.70
N LEU A 213 5.09 -19.18 4.56
CA LEU A 213 5.24 -17.93 3.79
C LEU A 213 4.76 -16.72 4.60
N LEU A 214 3.57 -16.81 5.20
CA LEU A 214 3.00 -15.75 6.04
C LEU A 214 3.94 -15.44 7.22
N GLU A 215 4.47 -16.46 7.89
CA GLU A 215 5.45 -16.30 8.95
C GLU A 215 6.71 -15.63 8.43
N SER A 216 7.24 -16.02 7.27
CA SER A 216 8.40 -15.36 6.67
C SER A 216 8.14 -13.89 6.31
N VAL A 217 6.91 -13.55 5.92
CA VAL A 217 6.48 -12.17 5.64
C VAL A 217 6.38 -11.41 6.96
N HIS A 218 5.75 -11.98 7.98
CA HIS A 218 5.74 -11.43 9.33
C HIS A 218 7.14 -11.30 9.89
N GLN A 219 8.06 -12.24 9.70
CA GLN A 219 9.44 -12.12 10.12
C GLN A 219 10.24 -11.15 9.26
N ARG A 220 9.75 -10.70 8.10
CA ARG A 220 10.36 -9.60 7.32
C ARG A 220 9.76 -8.25 7.66
N GLU A 221 8.50 -8.22 8.09
CA GLU A 221 7.77 -7.01 8.52
C GLU A 221 7.91 -6.73 10.04
N ALA A 222 8.08 -7.79 10.82
CA ALA A 222 8.33 -7.90 12.26
C ALA A 222 9.71 -8.49 12.58
N ALA A 223 10.54 -8.87 11.59
CA ALA A 223 11.93 -8.42 11.68
C ALA A 223 11.75 -6.96 11.98
N PRO A 224 12.25 -6.49 13.13
CA PRO A 224 11.88 -5.19 13.61
C PRO A 224 12.04 -4.25 12.42
N SER A 225 11.15 -3.27 12.29
CA SER A 225 11.59 -1.96 11.84
C SER A 225 12.92 -1.74 12.53
N VAL A 226 14.04 -2.17 11.88
CA VAL A 226 15.27 -2.55 12.58
C VAL A 226 15.52 -1.38 13.45
N ARG A 227 15.41 -1.58 14.80
CA ARG A 227 15.39 -0.48 15.78
C ARG A 227 16.24 0.59 15.15
N LEU A 228 15.61 1.70 14.76
CA LEU A 228 16.28 2.76 14.02
C LEU A 228 17.28 3.32 15.00
N ASP A 229 18.37 2.58 15.15
CA ASP A 229 19.30 2.63 16.25
C ASP A 229 19.88 4.01 16.10
N PRO A 230 19.49 4.96 16.97
CA PRO A 230 19.91 6.34 16.79
C PRO A 230 21.43 6.41 16.70
N ASP A 231 22.14 5.46 17.31
CA ASP A 231 23.59 5.33 17.31
C ASP A 231 24.16 4.98 15.92
N LYS A 232 23.35 4.40 15.03
CA LYS A 232 23.72 4.12 13.64
C LYS A 232 23.37 5.25 12.66
N TRP A 233 22.67 6.29 13.13
CA TRP A 233 22.35 7.43 12.27
C TRP A 233 23.63 8.21 11.93
N PRO A 234 23.67 8.88 10.76
CA PRO A 234 24.74 9.82 10.45
C PRO A 234 24.85 10.91 11.54
N PRO A 235 26.06 11.41 11.87
CA PRO A 235 26.24 12.44 12.90
C PRO A 235 25.33 13.67 12.72
N CYS A 236 25.12 14.12 11.49
CA CYS A 236 24.21 15.24 11.18
C CYS A 236 22.74 14.93 11.52
N MET A 237 22.29 13.70 11.32
CA MET A 237 20.92 13.28 11.64
C MET A 237 20.74 13.01 13.13
N GLN A 238 21.76 12.52 13.81
CA GLN A 238 21.78 12.41 15.27
C GLN A 238 21.65 13.79 15.93
N ALA A 239 22.43 14.76 15.46
CA ALA A 239 22.38 16.13 15.94
C ALA A 239 20.99 16.74 15.72
N LEU A 240 20.42 16.61 14.53
CA LEU A 240 19.04 17.07 14.25
C LEU A 240 18.03 16.40 15.19
N ARG A 241 18.06 15.07 15.33
CA ARG A 241 17.15 14.34 16.22
C ARG A 241 17.26 14.81 17.67
N LYS A 242 18.47 15.04 18.19
CA LYS A 242 18.69 15.52 19.56
C LYS A 242 18.03 16.88 19.77
N ARG A 243 18.24 17.82 18.84
CA ARG A 243 17.64 19.16 18.88
C ARG A 243 16.11 19.10 18.83
N LEU A 244 15.55 18.26 17.96
CA LEU A 244 14.11 18.04 17.85
C LEU A 244 13.49 17.56 19.17
N LEU A 245 14.10 16.56 19.80
CA LEU A 245 13.61 15.99 21.06
C LEU A 245 13.80 16.94 22.25
N ALA A 246 14.82 17.79 22.22
CA ALA A 246 15.05 18.82 23.21
C ALA A 246 14.14 20.04 23.06
N GLY A 247 13.25 20.06 22.04
CA GLY A 247 12.40 21.21 21.75
C GLY A 247 13.15 22.43 21.22
N GLU A 248 14.42 22.27 20.82
CA GLU A 248 15.24 23.35 20.30
C GLU A 248 14.81 23.77 18.88
N PRO A 249 14.96 25.06 18.52
CA PRO A 249 14.65 25.53 17.17
C PRO A 249 15.57 24.85 16.15
N VAL A 250 14.99 24.35 15.07
CA VAL A 250 15.71 23.78 13.91
C VAL A 250 15.23 24.49 12.65
N SER A 251 16.18 24.84 11.77
CA SER A 251 15.89 25.54 10.52
C SER A 251 14.87 24.79 9.66
N HIS A 252 14.15 25.52 8.81
CA HIS A 252 13.19 24.93 7.87
C HIS A 252 13.81 23.81 7.03
N PHE A 253 15.03 24.04 6.52
CA PHE A 253 15.77 23.02 5.77
C PHE A 253 16.18 21.82 6.65
N GLY A 254 16.57 22.05 7.90
CA GLY A 254 16.85 20.98 8.86
C GLY A 254 15.65 20.08 9.14
N ASN A 255 14.45 20.67 9.26
CA ASN A 255 13.19 19.95 9.45
C ASN A 255 12.86 19.09 8.22
N PHE A 256 13.00 19.67 7.03
CA PHE A 256 12.85 18.92 5.80
C PHE A 256 13.85 17.75 5.71
N ALA A 257 15.13 17.98 5.97
CA ALA A 257 16.18 16.98 5.88
C ALA A 257 15.97 15.81 6.87
N ALA A 258 15.59 16.13 8.12
CA ALA A 258 15.31 15.14 9.15
C ALA A 258 14.07 14.30 8.79
N ALA A 259 12.97 14.93 8.38
CA ALA A 259 11.76 14.23 7.95
C ALA A 259 12.03 13.32 6.73
N ALA A 260 12.71 13.84 5.71
CA ALA A 260 13.06 13.07 4.51
C ALA A 260 13.93 11.86 4.85
N PHE A 261 14.90 12.01 5.76
CA PHE A 261 15.74 10.91 6.22
C PHE A 261 14.94 9.85 6.99
N MET A 262 14.16 10.25 8.00
CA MET A 262 13.35 9.36 8.84
C MET A 262 12.35 8.54 8.00
N LEU A 263 11.64 9.18 7.08
CA LEU A 263 10.72 8.50 6.15
C LEU A 263 11.44 7.56 5.17
N ARG A 264 12.73 7.79 4.89
CA ARG A 264 13.52 6.96 3.97
C ARG A 264 14.14 5.75 4.65
N ILE A 265 14.46 5.85 5.94
CA ILE A 265 14.97 4.72 6.74
C ILE A 265 13.86 3.80 7.26
N GLY A 266 12.60 4.21 7.14
CA GLY A 266 11.43 3.34 7.36
C GLY A 266 10.45 3.83 8.43
N MET A 267 10.62 5.04 8.98
CA MET A 267 9.64 5.62 9.91
C MET A 267 8.33 5.95 9.19
N THR A 268 7.23 5.77 9.92
CA THR A 268 5.89 6.19 9.53
C THR A 268 5.72 7.71 9.70
N VAL A 269 4.68 8.26 9.06
CA VAL A 269 4.32 9.67 9.21
C VAL A 269 4.05 10.00 10.68
N ASP A 270 3.33 9.14 11.39
CA ASP A 270 2.96 9.38 12.79
C ASP A 270 4.16 9.38 13.72
N GLU A 271 5.12 8.46 13.54
CA GLU A 271 6.38 8.46 14.30
C GLU A 271 7.19 9.74 14.07
N VAL A 272 7.25 10.22 12.83
CA VAL A 272 7.96 11.46 12.49
C VAL A 272 7.26 12.69 13.08
N VAL A 273 5.92 12.76 13.00
CA VAL A 273 5.13 13.85 13.59
C VAL A 273 5.28 13.86 15.12
N ASN A 274 5.34 12.69 15.76
CA ASN A 274 5.56 12.60 17.20
C ASN A 274 6.94 13.09 17.65
N ILE A 275 7.98 13.01 16.81
CA ILE A 275 9.27 13.62 17.12
C ILE A 275 9.19 15.15 17.08
N TYR A 276 8.37 15.72 16.19
CA TYR A 276 8.17 17.16 16.09
C TYR A 276 7.28 17.75 17.20
N SER A 277 6.50 16.91 17.91
CA SER A 277 5.55 17.37 18.93
C SER A 277 6.19 17.98 20.18
N GLN A 278 7.50 17.80 20.35
CA GLN A 278 8.26 18.31 21.49
C GLN A 278 8.57 19.81 21.41
N ARG A 279 8.12 20.50 20.36
CA ARG A 279 8.37 21.94 20.17
C ARG A 279 7.25 22.79 20.74
N GLY A 280 7.61 23.94 21.31
CA GLY A 280 6.64 24.88 21.89
C GLY A 280 5.67 25.52 20.87
N ASP A 281 6.05 25.60 19.59
CA ASP A 281 5.26 26.16 18.48
C ASP A 281 4.56 25.09 17.62
N PHE A 282 4.47 23.86 18.14
CA PHE A 282 3.98 22.71 17.38
C PHE A 282 2.49 22.81 17.04
N ASP A 283 2.16 22.89 15.74
CA ASP A 283 0.83 22.62 15.21
C ASP A 283 0.78 21.20 14.60
N PRO A 284 0.02 20.25 15.20
CA PRO A 284 -0.09 18.88 14.70
C PRO A 284 -0.61 18.76 13.26
N LYS A 285 -1.49 19.67 12.83
CA LYS A 285 -2.09 19.66 11.49
C LYS A 285 -1.07 20.09 10.45
N ILE A 286 -0.30 21.14 10.74
CA ILE A 286 0.74 21.67 9.84
C ILE A 286 1.90 20.67 9.74
N ALA A 287 2.38 20.15 10.87
CA ALA A 287 3.46 19.18 10.90
C ALA A 287 3.11 17.90 10.13
N ARG A 288 1.91 17.34 10.36
CA ARG A 288 1.44 16.17 9.61
C ARG A 288 1.32 16.46 8.12
N TYR A 289 0.79 17.62 7.73
CA TYR A 289 0.71 18.02 6.32
C TYR A 289 2.08 18.06 5.64
N GLN A 290 3.08 18.65 6.29
CA GLN A 290 4.45 18.75 5.75
C GLN A 290 5.10 17.37 5.62
N VAL A 291 4.98 16.52 6.64
CA VAL A 291 5.55 15.16 6.62
C VAL A 291 4.88 14.29 5.54
N GLU A 292 3.56 14.37 5.39
CA GLU A 292 2.83 13.68 4.31
C GLU A 292 3.25 14.16 2.92
N HIS A 293 3.51 15.46 2.75
CA HIS A 293 4.02 16.00 1.49
C HIS A 293 5.42 15.45 1.17
N ILE A 294 6.33 15.42 2.14
CA ILE A 294 7.68 14.85 1.99
C ILE A 294 7.60 13.34 1.67
N ALA A 295 6.65 12.63 2.27
CA ALA A 295 6.40 11.21 2.03
C ALA A 295 5.87 10.91 0.61
N GLY A 296 5.44 11.94 -0.15
CA GLY A 296 4.80 11.80 -1.45
C GLY A 296 3.32 11.43 -1.36
N LEU A 297 2.69 11.62 -0.19
CA LEU A 297 1.26 11.36 0.05
C LEU A 297 0.38 12.57 -0.31
N LYS A 298 0.98 13.74 -0.53
CA LYS A 298 0.33 15.00 -0.95
C LYS A 298 1.12 15.67 -2.10
N GLY A 299 0.51 16.65 -2.77
CA GLY A 299 1.17 17.45 -3.82
C GLY A 299 1.50 16.65 -5.09
N SER A 300 2.70 16.84 -5.66
CA SER A 300 3.17 16.21 -6.90
C SER A 300 3.37 14.68 -6.80
N ARG A 301 2.97 14.05 -5.68
CA ARG A 301 3.22 12.64 -5.32
C ARG A 301 4.69 12.22 -5.40
N THR A 302 5.60 13.19 -5.42
CA THR A 302 7.04 12.92 -5.47
C THR A 302 7.53 12.61 -4.06
N LYS A 303 8.00 11.39 -3.85
CA LYS A 303 8.68 11.04 -2.60
C LYS A 303 10.04 11.72 -2.57
N TYR A 304 10.18 12.73 -1.71
CA TYR A 304 11.41 13.52 -1.63
C TYR A 304 12.60 12.65 -1.21
N SER A 305 13.76 12.94 -1.80
CA SER A 305 15.02 12.27 -1.49
C SER A 305 15.73 12.97 -0.33
N VAL A 306 16.55 12.21 0.39
CA VAL A 306 17.42 12.78 1.43
C VAL A 306 18.46 13.68 0.75
N PRO A 307 18.66 14.93 1.21
CA PRO A 307 19.63 15.84 0.62
C PRO A 307 21.06 15.26 0.55
N ARG A 308 21.84 15.70 -0.43
CA ARG A 308 23.26 15.32 -0.58
C ARG A 308 24.10 15.95 0.52
N CYS A 309 25.22 15.32 0.88
CA CYS A 309 26.15 15.84 1.89
C CYS A 309 26.63 17.26 1.54
N ALA A 310 26.90 17.55 0.26
CA ALA A 310 27.24 18.90 -0.21
C ALA A 310 26.15 19.92 0.13
N THR A 311 24.88 19.58 -0.11
CA THR A 311 23.73 20.42 0.26
C THR A 311 23.61 20.57 1.78
N MET A 312 23.83 19.49 2.54
CA MET A 312 23.85 19.54 4.00
C MET A 312 24.95 20.44 4.54
N GLN A 313 26.13 20.47 3.91
CA GLN A 313 27.24 21.37 4.26
C GLN A 313 26.88 22.84 3.96
N THR A 314 26.31 23.14 2.80
CA THR A 314 25.85 24.51 2.46
C THR A 314 24.86 25.07 3.48
N HIS A 315 24.02 24.21 4.06
CA HIS A 315 23.06 24.60 5.10
C HIS A 315 23.58 24.47 6.54
N GLY A 316 24.89 24.24 6.73
CA GLY A 316 25.52 24.18 8.06
C GLY A 316 25.07 23.00 8.92
N LEU A 317 24.57 21.93 8.31
CA LEU A 317 24.03 20.75 9.03
C LEU A 317 25.05 19.62 9.18
N CYS A 318 26.19 19.68 8.49
CA CYS A 318 27.21 18.64 8.54
C CYS A 318 28.12 18.83 9.77
N ILE A 319 28.31 17.79 10.58
CA ILE A 319 29.22 17.82 11.73
C ILE A 319 30.67 17.65 11.25
N GLU A 320 31.56 18.52 11.69
CA GLU A 320 32.99 18.53 11.31
C GLU A 320 33.20 18.40 9.79
N GLU A 321 32.39 19.10 9.00
CA GLU A 321 32.40 19.06 7.53
C GLU A 321 32.26 17.64 6.94
N GLY A 322 31.80 16.66 7.71
CA GLY A 322 31.64 15.27 7.29
C GLY A 322 32.90 14.41 7.42
N ARG A 323 33.91 14.86 8.18
CA ARG A 323 35.13 14.09 8.49
C ARG A 323 34.82 12.68 9.00
N LEU A 324 33.79 12.55 9.83
CA LEU A 324 33.36 11.28 10.45
C LEU A 324 32.55 10.36 9.50
N CYS A 325 32.21 10.84 8.30
CA CYS A 325 31.24 10.18 7.41
C CYS A 325 31.87 9.26 6.34
N GLY A 326 33.20 9.13 6.28
CA GLY A 326 33.86 8.18 5.38
C GLY A 326 33.62 8.44 3.88
N GLY A 327 33.47 9.71 3.47
CA GLY A 327 33.35 10.12 2.06
C GLY A 327 32.02 9.80 1.37
N VAL A 328 30.95 9.54 2.12
CA VAL A 328 29.62 9.28 1.54
C VAL A 328 29.02 10.53 0.88
N LYS A 329 28.20 10.35 -0.16
CA LYS A 329 27.55 11.44 -0.90
C LYS A 329 26.19 11.85 -0.33
N THR A 330 25.58 11.01 0.52
CA THR A 330 24.31 11.30 1.20
C THR A 330 24.28 10.71 2.61
N PRO A 331 23.51 11.29 3.55
CA PRO A 331 23.28 10.69 4.88
C PRO A 331 22.70 9.27 4.80
N LEU A 332 21.87 8.99 3.79
CA LEU A 332 21.31 7.65 3.58
C LEU A 332 22.39 6.62 3.22
N GLN A 333 23.42 7.00 2.46
CA GLN A 333 24.54 6.10 2.14
C GLN A 333 25.36 5.75 3.39
N PHE A 334 25.61 6.71 4.28
CA PHE A 334 26.26 6.45 5.57
C PHE A 334 25.46 5.41 6.37
N TYR A 335 24.15 5.65 6.54
CA TYR A 335 23.27 4.75 7.28
C TYR A 335 23.29 3.32 6.72
N LYS A 336 23.28 3.18 5.38
CA LYS A 336 23.39 1.87 4.73
C LYS A 336 24.74 1.18 4.98
N ARG A 337 25.86 1.94 4.97
CA ARG A 337 27.22 1.41 5.20
C ARG A 337 27.37 0.86 6.61
N VAL A 338 26.94 1.64 7.62
CA VAL A 338 26.99 1.25 9.03
C VAL A 338 26.05 0.06 9.30
N ARG A 339 24.87 0.03 8.68
CA ARG A 339 23.96 -1.13 8.77
C ARG A 339 24.54 -2.41 8.17
N ALA A 340 25.37 -2.31 7.15
CA ALA A 340 26.03 -3.45 6.51
C ALA A 340 27.27 -3.95 7.27
N GLY A 341 27.59 -3.38 8.43
CA GLY A 341 28.73 -3.80 9.25
C GLY A 341 30.09 -3.32 8.73
N VAL A 342 30.12 -2.42 7.75
CA VAL A 342 31.37 -1.88 7.20
C VAL A 342 31.89 -0.80 8.16
N ARG A 343 32.98 -1.10 8.89
CA ARG A 343 33.65 -0.13 9.78
C ARG A 343 34.28 0.99 8.94
N ASN A 344 34.07 2.25 9.34
CA ASN A 344 34.79 3.39 8.76
C ASN A 344 36.20 3.43 9.36
N GLU A 345 37.21 3.06 8.60
CA GLU A 345 38.63 2.97 9.03
C GLU A 345 39.33 4.33 9.29
N ARG A 346 38.58 5.42 9.53
CA ARG A 346 39.17 6.76 9.79
C ARG A 346 38.83 7.37 11.15
N SER A 347 38.11 6.64 12.01
CA SER A 347 37.73 7.12 13.35
C SER A 347 38.73 6.77 14.46
N GLY A 348 39.87 6.15 14.14
CA GLY A 348 40.81 5.59 15.13
C GLY A 348 42.22 6.17 15.13
N ALA A 349 42.49 7.29 14.47
CA ALA A 349 43.82 7.92 14.47
C ALA A 349 43.74 9.35 15.02
N ASN A 350 43.64 9.46 16.35
CA ASN A 350 44.29 10.49 17.18
C ASN A 350 43.81 10.35 18.63
N ALA A 351 44.38 9.38 19.32
CA ALA A 351 44.58 9.46 20.77
C ALA A 351 46.05 9.07 21.01
N SER A 352 46.95 10.02 20.78
CA SER A 352 48.32 9.92 21.28
C SER A 352 48.36 10.57 22.67
N PRO A 353 49.02 9.94 23.66
CA PRO A 353 49.07 10.43 25.02
C PRO A 353 50.00 11.64 25.10
N SER A 354 49.54 12.69 25.78
CA SER A 354 50.37 13.80 26.25
C SER A 354 51.49 13.25 27.13
N GLY A 355 52.73 13.46 26.70
CA GLY A 355 53.94 13.03 27.39
C GLY A 355 54.13 13.72 28.73
N GLN A 356 54.59 12.93 29.70
CA GLN A 356 55.36 13.37 30.84
C GLN A 356 56.79 13.68 30.36
N THR A 357 57.24 14.93 30.54
CA THR A 357 58.48 15.37 31.22
C THR A 357 58.66 16.85 30.97
#